data_AF-A0A3C1ER47-F1
#
_entry.id   AF-A0A3C1ER47-F1
#
_cell.length_a   1.000
_cell.length_b   1.000
_cell.length_c   1.000
_cell.angle_alpha   90.00
_cell.angle_beta   90.00
_cell.angle_gamma   90.00
#
_symmetry.space_group_name_H-M   'P 1'
#
loop_
_entity.id
_entity.type
_entity.pdbx_description
1 polymer ?
#
loop_
_entity_poly.entity_id
_entity_poly.type
_entity_poly.pdbx_seq_one_letter_code
_entity_poly.pdbx_strand_id
1 'polypeptide(L)'
;MIVAQLLAYAAFAVFAYAVVREDLRNRKIRNRQLLAGAAVCAGCYGLHVLLSLGGHFGWVAQFLLARFYQAAAAHVAVCLAAALALWVCDIWPAGDAKFFIVVGAFIPLLEPRLLGLGPYLVLRLLANTFVLAAAYLLLEALVRAGRAAAALKTPDWAERARAVPARLAAWGERWRQLGALVLNMAGLFAAQLVLGRLLADTVGRGVFSPGIVYIALFLLWEKLDDYFSNWRLAAVSGAAILVGAAAGCMGASAIVWKALAGSMAWLTGWGLLIVAARISLERLMSSRATRTVAWENIEPGMIPSKRGLALLRGDPEYFETHFDPLFKDGLSAAQAEALKQWLRGWPKEQASIEVVGGIPFAAWILSGALFTLAARLDAANLLMYFLRFR
;
A
#
# COMPACT_ATOMS: atom_id res chain seq x y z
N MET A 1 -1.52 -29.17 -20.11
CA MET A 1 -1.14 -28.10 -19.15
C MET A 1 -0.90 -26.75 -19.82
N ILE A 2 0.02 -26.64 -20.80
CA ILE A 2 0.38 -25.36 -21.44
C ILE A 2 -0.84 -24.61 -21.99
N VAL A 3 -1.72 -25.29 -22.73
CA VAL A 3 -2.94 -24.67 -23.30
C VAL A 3 -3.83 -24.08 -22.20
N ALA A 4 -4.08 -24.80 -21.11
CA ALA A 4 -4.88 -24.30 -19.99
C ALA A 4 -4.24 -23.08 -19.31
N GLN A 5 -2.92 -23.06 -19.17
CA GLN A 5 -2.20 -21.90 -18.65
C GLN A 5 -2.30 -20.70 -19.58
N LEU A 6 -2.13 -20.89 -20.90
CA LEU A 6 -2.30 -19.81 -21.88
C LEU A 6 -3.71 -19.23 -21.86
N LEU A 7 -4.73 -20.09 -21.72
CA LEU A 7 -6.11 -19.64 -21.53
C LEU A 7 -6.28 -18.85 -20.23
N ALA A 8 -5.66 -19.29 -19.13
CA ALA A 8 -5.67 -18.55 -17.87
C ALA A 8 -4.98 -17.18 -17.99
N TYR A 9 -3.83 -17.09 -18.69
CA TYR A 9 -3.15 -15.83 -18.99
C TYR A 9 -4.02 -14.88 -19.81
N ALA A 10 -4.63 -15.37 -20.89
CA ALA A 10 -5.51 -14.58 -21.73
C ALA A 10 -6.74 -14.09 -20.94
N ALA A 11 -7.37 -14.98 -20.18
CA ALA A 11 -8.50 -14.67 -19.31
C ALA A 11 -8.14 -13.61 -18.27
N PHE A 12 -6.99 -13.76 -17.59
CA PHE A 12 -6.49 -12.79 -16.62
C PHE A 12 -6.23 -11.42 -17.27
N ALA A 13 -5.57 -11.39 -18.43
CA ALA A 13 -5.26 -10.15 -19.14
C ALA A 13 -6.54 -9.39 -19.54
N VAL A 14 -7.54 -10.09 -20.10
CA VAL A 14 -8.83 -9.48 -20.47
C VAL A 14 -9.57 -8.98 -19.24
N PHE A 15 -9.66 -9.78 -18.17
CA PHE A 15 -10.30 -9.40 -16.91
C PHE A 15 -9.62 -8.17 -16.29
N ALA A 16 -8.31 -8.23 -16.10
CA ALA A 16 -7.57 -7.17 -15.43
C ALA A 16 -7.60 -5.87 -16.24
N TYR A 17 -7.47 -5.94 -17.57
CA TYR A 17 -7.62 -4.77 -18.43
C TYR A 17 -9.02 -4.15 -18.32
N ALA A 18 -10.07 -4.97 -18.31
CA ALA A 18 -11.45 -4.47 -18.17
C ALA A 18 -11.67 -3.74 -16.84
N VAL A 19 -11.16 -4.28 -15.73
CA VAL A 19 -11.24 -3.65 -14.40
C VAL A 19 -10.43 -2.36 -14.36
N VAL A 20 -9.17 -2.37 -14.82
CA VAL A 20 -8.31 -1.18 -14.81
C VAL A 20 -8.90 -0.07 -15.69
N ARG A 21 -9.45 -0.41 -16.86
CA ARG A 21 -10.10 0.57 -17.74
C ARG A 21 -11.33 1.19 -17.09
N GLU A 22 -12.16 0.37 -16.43
CA GLU A 22 -13.34 0.85 -15.70
C GLU A 22 -12.93 1.76 -14.54
N ASP A 23 -11.93 1.37 -13.77
CA ASP A 23 -11.41 2.13 -12.64
C ASP A 23 -10.82 3.48 -13.10
N LEU A 24 -10.03 3.50 -14.17
CA LEU A 24 -9.52 4.75 -14.76
C LEU A 24 -10.63 5.68 -15.25
N ARG A 25 -11.72 5.13 -15.82
CA ARG A 25 -12.83 5.92 -16.37
C ARG A 25 -13.77 6.44 -15.30
N ASN A 26 -14.16 5.56 -14.37
CA ASN A 26 -15.26 5.79 -13.43
C ASN A 26 -14.78 5.96 -11.99
N ARG A 27 -13.48 5.78 -11.71
CA ARG A 27 -12.86 5.84 -10.37
C ARG A 27 -13.53 4.89 -9.37
N LYS A 28 -14.11 3.80 -9.90
CA LYS A 28 -14.90 2.82 -9.15
C LYS A 28 -14.86 1.47 -9.86
N ILE A 29 -14.56 0.43 -9.10
CA ILE A 29 -14.60 -0.95 -9.56
C ILE A 29 -15.99 -1.53 -9.29
N ARG A 30 -16.70 -1.96 -10.34
CA ARG A 30 -18.05 -2.53 -10.20
C ARG A 30 -17.97 -3.99 -9.74
N ASN A 31 -18.80 -4.37 -8.77
CA ASN A 31 -18.91 -5.76 -8.29
C ASN A 31 -19.18 -6.76 -9.43
N ARG A 32 -19.95 -6.38 -10.46
CA ARG A 32 -20.20 -7.26 -11.63
C ARG A 32 -18.91 -7.70 -12.33
N GLN A 33 -17.93 -6.82 -12.47
CA GLN A 33 -16.66 -7.16 -13.12
C GLN A 33 -15.82 -8.08 -12.23
N LEU A 34 -15.82 -7.82 -10.92
CA LEU A 34 -15.14 -8.67 -9.94
C LEU A 34 -15.73 -10.08 -9.87
N LEU A 35 -17.06 -10.19 -9.86
CA LEU A 35 -17.77 -11.48 -9.91
C LEU A 35 -17.48 -12.22 -11.21
N ALA A 36 -17.48 -11.53 -12.36
CA ALA A 36 -17.12 -12.14 -13.63
C ALA A 36 -15.66 -12.67 -13.61
N GLY A 37 -14.72 -11.88 -13.09
CA GLY A 37 -13.33 -12.31 -12.91
C GLY A 37 -13.18 -13.51 -11.99
N ALA A 38 -13.89 -13.52 -10.85
CA ALA A 38 -13.91 -14.64 -9.92
C ALA A 38 -14.49 -15.91 -10.57
N ALA A 39 -15.59 -15.79 -11.32
CA ALA A 39 -16.19 -16.91 -12.05
C ALA A 39 -15.24 -17.47 -13.12
N VAL A 40 -14.56 -16.59 -13.87
CA VAL A 40 -13.56 -17.00 -14.87
C VAL A 40 -12.36 -17.68 -14.20
N CYS A 41 -11.88 -17.16 -13.07
CA CYS A 41 -10.82 -17.77 -12.27
C CYS A 41 -11.22 -19.17 -11.79
N ALA A 42 -12.43 -19.32 -11.25
CA ALA A 42 -12.99 -20.60 -10.83
C ALA A 42 -13.11 -21.58 -12.00
N GLY A 43 -13.53 -21.12 -13.19
CA GLY A 43 -13.56 -21.92 -14.41
C GLY A 43 -12.18 -22.41 -14.84
N CYS A 44 -11.15 -21.56 -14.72
CA CYS A 44 -9.76 -21.95 -14.98
C CYS A 44 -9.28 -23.02 -13.99
N TYR A 45 -9.57 -22.86 -12.69
CA TYR A 45 -9.31 -23.90 -11.70
C TYR A 45 -10.04 -25.21 -12.02
N GLY A 46 -11.31 -25.15 -12.42
CA GLY A 46 -12.10 -26.30 -12.83
C GLY A 46 -11.47 -27.04 -14.01
N LEU A 47 -11.03 -26.32 -15.05
CA LEU A 47 -10.29 -26.89 -16.18
C LEU A 47 -9.00 -27.60 -15.72
N HIS A 48 -8.24 -26.99 -14.82
CA HIS A 48 -7.04 -27.61 -14.27
C HIS A 48 -7.36 -28.86 -13.44
N VAL A 49 -8.43 -28.87 -12.65
CA VAL A 49 -8.89 -30.06 -11.91
C VAL A 49 -9.22 -31.20 -12.87
N LEU A 50 -9.97 -30.92 -13.95
CA LEU A 50 -10.31 -31.92 -14.96
C LEU A 50 -9.05 -32.50 -15.64
N LEU A 51 -8.06 -31.65 -15.95
CA LEU A 51 -6.77 -32.11 -16.49
C LEU A 51 -6.01 -33.00 -15.50
N SER A 52 -6.07 -32.69 -14.20
CA SER A 52 -5.45 -33.51 -13.16
C SER A 52 -6.15 -34.83 -12.91
N LEU A 53 -7.47 -34.88 -13.05
CA LEU A 53 -8.21 -36.14 -13.07
C LEU A 53 -7.81 -36.98 -14.29
N GLY A 54 -7.77 -36.39 -15.49
CA GLY A 54 -7.30 -37.08 -16.69
C GLY A 54 -5.86 -37.58 -16.57
N GLY A 55 -4.99 -36.79 -15.93
CA GLY A 55 -3.63 -37.21 -15.63
C GLY A 55 -3.54 -38.38 -14.64
N HIS A 56 -4.41 -38.41 -13.62
CA HIS A 56 -4.52 -39.54 -12.70
C HIS A 56 -4.93 -40.84 -13.41
N PHE A 57 -5.78 -40.76 -14.44
CA PHE A 57 -6.16 -41.89 -15.29
C PHE A 57 -5.20 -42.17 -16.45
N GLY A 58 -4.09 -41.43 -16.56
CA GLY A 58 -3.09 -41.61 -17.62
C GLY A 58 -3.45 -41.01 -19.00
N TRP A 59 -4.53 -40.24 -19.10
CA TRP A 59 -4.94 -39.58 -20.37
C TRP A 59 -4.07 -38.37 -20.72
N VAL A 60 -3.45 -37.74 -19.73
CA VAL A 60 -2.64 -36.53 -19.91
C VAL A 60 -1.32 -36.67 -19.15
N ALA A 61 -0.19 -36.48 -19.84
CA ALA A 61 1.14 -36.62 -19.22
C ALA A 61 1.50 -35.47 -18.27
N GLN A 62 0.91 -34.29 -18.44
CA GLN A 62 1.22 -33.08 -17.65
C GLN A 62 0.00 -32.56 -16.91
N PHE A 63 0.06 -32.62 -15.59
CA PHE A 63 -1.00 -32.17 -14.71
C PHE A 63 -0.48 -31.63 -13.37
N LEU A 64 -1.37 -31.00 -12.60
CA LEU A 64 -1.05 -30.42 -11.29
C LEU A 64 -1.42 -31.39 -10.16
N LEU A 65 -0.53 -31.58 -9.21
CA LEU A 65 -0.74 -32.50 -8.07
C LEU A 65 -1.80 -31.96 -7.11
N ALA A 66 -2.46 -32.82 -6.33
CA ALA A 66 -3.43 -32.41 -5.30
C ALA A 66 -2.88 -31.34 -4.33
N ARG A 67 -1.59 -31.44 -3.98
CA ARG A 67 -0.88 -30.46 -3.13
C ARG A 67 -0.88 -29.04 -3.69
N PHE A 68 -0.92 -28.88 -5.02
CA PHE A 68 -1.04 -27.57 -5.67
C PHE A 68 -2.33 -26.87 -5.25
N TYR A 69 -3.47 -27.57 -5.29
CA TYR A 69 -4.77 -26.97 -4.99
C TYR A 69 -4.91 -26.58 -3.52
N GLN A 70 -4.33 -27.38 -2.62
CA GLN A 70 -4.26 -27.05 -1.20
C GLN A 70 -3.42 -25.78 -0.97
N ALA A 71 -2.24 -25.70 -1.59
CA ALA A 71 -1.38 -24.51 -1.50
C ALA A 71 -2.03 -23.27 -2.14
N ALA A 72 -2.72 -23.44 -3.26
CA ALA A 72 -3.47 -22.37 -3.91
C ALA A 72 -4.64 -21.87 -3.04
N ALA A 73 -5.42 -22.77 -2.43
CA ALA A 73 -6.49 -22.40 -1.52
C ALA A 73 -5.95 -21.65 -0.28
N ALA A 74 -4.85 -22.14 0.30
CA ALA A 74 -4.17 -21.44 1.40
C ALA A 74 -3.68 -20.04 0.97
N HIS A 75 -3.11 -19.91 -0.23
CA HIS A 75 -2.71 -18.61 -0.79
C HIS A 75 -3.90 -17.64 -0.93
N VAL A 76 -5.02 -18.11 -1.49
CA VAL A 76 -6.25 -17.29 -1.62
C VAL A 76 -6.77 -16.85 -0.25
N ALA A 77 -6.75 -17.73 0.75
CA ALA A 77 -7.15 -17.39 2.11
C ALA A 77 -6.25 -16.31 2.72
N VAL A 78 -4.93 -16.37 2.50
CA VAL A 78 -4.00 -15.32 2.95
C VAL A 78 -4.22 -14.01 2.19
N CYS A 79 -4.50 -14.06 0.88
CA CYS A 79 -4.88 -12.87 0.10
C CYS A 79 -6.15 -12.22 0.64
N LEU A 80 -7.16 -13.02 0.98
CA LEU A 80 -8.40 -12.55 1.59
C LEU A 80 -8.13 -11.88 2.93
N ALA A 81 -7.37 -12.53 3.83
CA ALA A 81 -7.02 -11.96 5.13
C ALA A 81 -6.25 -10.63 4.98
N ALA A 82 -5.29 -10.56 4.06
CA ALA A 82 -4.52 -9.35 3.80
C ALA A 82 -5.38 -8.21 3.21
N ALA A 83 -6.26 -8.52 2.25
CA ALA A 83 -7.17 -7.55 1.67
C ALA A 83 -8.18 -7.02 2.69
N LEU A 84 -8.72 -7.90 3.55
CA LEU A 84 -9.59 -7.51 4.65
C LEU A 84 -8.84 -6.64 5.67
N ALA A 85 -7.60 -6.98 6.02
CA ALA A 85 -6.78 -6.16 6.89
C ALA A 85 -6.55 -4.77 6.30
N LEU A 86 -6.22 -4.66 5.01
CA LEU A 86 -6.03 -3.36 4.34
C LEU A 86 -7.32 -2.55 4.22
N TRP A 87 -8.47 -3.21 4.08
CA TRP A 87 -9.77 -2.55 4.06
C TRP A 87 -10.20 -2.09 5.46
N VAL A 88 -10.06 -2.93 6.49
CA VAL A 88 -10.39 -2.59 7.89
C VAL A 88 -9.42 -1.55 8.45
N CYS A 89 -8.14 -1.63 8.09
CA CYS A 89 -7.15 -0.59 8.36
C CYS A 89 -7.25 0.57 7.37
N ASP A 90 -8.29 0.59 6.52
CA ASP A 90 -8.77 1.82 5.95
C ASP A 90 -7.76 2.42 4.92
N ILE A 91 -6.90 1.54 4.38
CA ILE A 91 -5.83 1.79 3.41
C ILE A 91 -6.33 1.59 1.98
N TRP A 92 -7.17 0.58 1.75
CA TRP A 92 -7.80 0.30 0.46
C TRP A 92 -9.31 0.41 0.52
N PRO A 93 -9.95 1.01 -0.50
CA PRO A 93 -11.39 0.91 -0.66
C PRO A 93 -11.79 -0.53 -0.95
N ALA A 94 -13.06 -0.86 -0.68
CA ALA A 94 -13.55 -2.24 -0.83
C ALA A 94 -13.37 -2.80 -2.26
N GLY A 95 -13.42 -1.93 -3.28
CA GLY A 95 -13.19 -2.30 -4.68
C GLY A 95 -11.78 -2.86 -4.93
N ASP A 96 -10.75 -2.17 -4.45
CA ASP A 96 -9.35 -2.55 -4.61
C ASP A 96 -9.02 -3.82 -3.82
N ALA A 97 -9.55 -3.95 -2.60
CA ALA A 97 -9.41 -5.15 -1.79
C ALA A 97 -9.98 -6.39 -2.51
N LYS A 98 -11.19 -6.30 -3.09
CA LYS A 98 -11.79 -7.38 -3.87
C LYS A 98 -11.00 -7.68 -5.14
N PHE A 99 -10.53 -6.64 -5.84
CA PHE A 99 -9.71 -6.83 -7.04
C PHE A 99 -8.41 -7.56 -6.71
N PHE A 100 -7.74 -7.16 -5.63
CA PHE A 100 -6.53 -7.83 -5.14
C PHE A 100 -6.78 -9.31 -4.82
N ILE A 101 -7.91 -9.67 -4.20
CA ILE A 101 -8.26 -11.07 -3.92
C ILE A 101 -8.34 -11.88 -5.21
N VAL A 102 -9.07 -11.36 -6.22
CA VAL A 102 -9.23 -12.07 -7.50
C VAL A 102 -7.89 -12.17 -8.24
N VAL A 103 -7.10 -11.09 -8.27
CA VAL A 103 -5.76 -11.09 -8.85
C VAL A 103 -4.85 -12.10 -8.14
N GLY A 104 -4.83 -12.12 -6.81
CA GLY A 104 -4.09 -13.10 -6.02
C GLY A 104 -4.50 -14.54 -6.31
N ALA A 105 -5.79 -14.80 -6.51
CA ALA A 105 -6.30 -16.12 -6.90
C ALA A 105 -5.83 -16.55 -8.31
N PHE A 106 -5.60 -15.62 -9.24
CA PHE A 106 -5.04 -15.96 -10.55
C PHE A 106 -3.55 -16.33 -10.48
N ILE A 107 -2.75 -15.72 -9.60
CA ILE A 107 -1.29 -15.89 -9.62
C ILE A 107 -0.84 -17.37 -9.58
N PRO A 108 -1.36 -18.24 -8.69
CA PRO A 108 -1.00 -19.66 -8.68
C PRO A 108 -1.33 -20.40 -9.99
N LEU A 109 -2.39 -20.01 -10.69
CA LEU A 109 -2.76 -20.60 -11.98
C LEU A 109 -1.78 -20.20 -13.08
N LEU A 110 -1.41 -18.92 -13.09
CA LEU A 110 -0.52 -18.33 -14.09
C LEU A 110 0.90 -18.90 -13.97
N GLU A 111 1.44 -18.95 -12.75
CA GLU A 111 2.76 -19.52 -12.50
C GLU A 111 2.75 -20.45 -11.26
N PRO A 112 2.45 -21.75 -11.44
CA PRO A 112 2.38 -22.73 -10.36
C PRO A 112 3.66 -22.85 -9.54
N ARG A 113 4.82 -22.51 -10.12
CA ARG A 113 6.12 -22.60 -9.43
C ARG A 113 6.24 -21.59 -8.29
N LEU A 114 5.48 -20.50 -8.32
CA LEU A 114 5.51 -19.47 -7.25
C LEU A 114 4.87 -19.95 -5.95
N LEU A 115 4.05 -21.01 -5.96
CA LEU A 115 3.45 -21.54 -4.73
C LEU A 115 4.47 -22.12 -3.75
N GLY A 116 5.68 -22.47 -4.21
CA GLY A 116 6.78 -22.85 -3.31
C GLY A 116 7.18 -21.75 -2.32
N LEU A 117 6.73 -20.52 -2.54
CA LEU A 117 6.94 -19.38 -1.63
C LEU A 117 5.90 -19.32 -0.49
N GLY A 118 4.82 -20.11 -0.57
CA GLY A 118 3.77 -20.17 0.45
C GLY A 118 3.18 -18.79 0.78
N PRO A 119 3.05 -18.43 2.08
CA PRO A 119 2.44 -17.16 2.50
C PRO A 119 3.24 -15.93 2.06
N TYR A 120 4.54 -16.07 1.78
CA TYR A 120 5.37 -14.95 1.32
C TYR A 120 4.94 -14.43 -0.05
N LEU A 121 4.25 -15.22 -0.87
CA LEU A 121 3.77 -14.77 -2.18
C LEU A 121 2.79 -13.58 -2.06
N VAL A 122 1.93 -13.57 -1.04
CA VAL A 122 1.02 -12.44 -0.78
C VAL A 122 1.79 -11.20 -0.38
N LEU A 123 2.78 -11.34 0.50
CA LEU A 123 3.63 -10.22 0.92
C LEU A 123 4.42 -9.66 -0.25
N ARG A 124 4.93 -10.51 -1.15
CA ARG A 124 5.61 -10.06 -2.38
C ARG A 124 4.67 -9.31 -3.30
N LEU A 125 3.45 -9.80 -3.51
CA LEU A 125 2.45 -9.12 -4.33
C LEU A 125 2.11 -7.74 -3.77
N LEU A 126 1.88 -7.64 -2.45
CA LEU A 126 1.64 -6.37 -1.77
C LEU A 126 2.83 -5.42 -1.89
N ALA A 127 4.03 -5.91 -1.57
CA ALA A 127 5.25 -5.13 -1.70
C ALA A 127 5.40 -4.59 -3.12
N ASN A 128 5.30 -5.44 -4.14
CA ASN A 128 5.40 -5.03 -5.54
C ASN A 128 4.34 -3.99 -5.93
N THR A 129 3.11 -4.12 -5.43
CA THR A 129 2.03 -3.15 -5.67
C THR A 129 2.36 -1.77 -5.10
N PHE A 130 2.74 -1.70 -3.81
CA PHE A 130 3.03 -0.43 -3.15
C PHE A 130 4.37 0.18 -3.59
N VAL A 131 5.41 -0.64 -3.80
CA VAL A 131 6.73 -0.20 -4.27
C VAL A 131 6.61 0.47 -5.63
N LEU A 132 5.88 -0.13 -6.58
CA LEU A 132 5.72 0.46 -7.92
C LEU A 132 4.91 1.77 -7.86
N ALA A 133 3.83 1.82 -7.07
CA ALA A 133 3.07 3.04 -6.85
C ALA A 133 3.93 4.15 -6.24
N ALA A 134 4.71 3.83 -5.21
CA ALA A 134 5.61 4.77 -4.55
C ALA A 134 6.73 5.25 -5.48
N ALA A 135 7.34 4.35 -6.26
CA ALA A 135 8.38 4.69 -7.22
C ALA A 135 7.87 5.64 -8.31
N TYR A 136 6.67 5.41 -8.83
CA TYR A 136 6.04 6.31 -9.80
C TYR A 136 5.83 7.71 -9.22
N LEU A 137 5.32 7.80 -8.00
CA LEU A 137 5.03 9.10 -7.36
C LEU A 137 6.30 9.84 -6.95
N LEU A 138 7.34 9.11 -6.55
CA LEU A 138 8.67 9.68 -6.33
C LEU A 138 9.22 10.25 -7.64
N LEU A 139 9.16 9.48 -8.74
CA LEU A 139 9.58 9.95 -10.05
C LEU A 139 8.79 11.18 -10.48
N GLU A 140 7.47 11.19 -10.31
CA GLU A 140 6.64 12.34 -10.63
C GLU A 140 7.02 13.57 -9.80
N ALA A 141 7.29 13.38 -8.50
CA ALA A 141 7.75 14.45 -7.62
C ALA A 141 9.12 15.01 -8.05
N LEU A 142 10.06 14.13 -8.42
CA LEU A 142 11.37 14.51 -8.93
C LEU A 142 11.26 15.27 -10.27
N VAL A 143 10.40 14.82 -11.19
CA VAL A 143 10.16 15.52 -12.46
C VAL A 143 9.56 16.90 -12.22
N ARG A 144 8.60 17.03 -11.29
CA ARG A 144 8.02 18.33 -10.91
C ARG A 144 9.06 19.25 -10.27
N ALA A 145 9.90 18.71 -9.37
CA ALA A 145 10.98 19.45 -8.77
C ALA A 145 12.00 19.91 -9.82
N GLY A 146 12.37 19.04 -10.77
CA GLY A 146 13.25 19.37 -11.89
C GLY A 146 12.67 20.44 -12.81
N ARG A 147 11.37 20.37 -13.13
CA ARG A 147 10.67 21.43 -13.89
C ARG A 147 10.62 22.75 -13.13
N ALA A 148 10.33 22.71 -11.83
CA ALA A 148 10.35 23.90 -10.99
C ALA A 148 11.76 24.50 -10.93
N ALA A 149 12.80 23.68 -10.77
CA ALA A 149 14.19 24.12 -10.78
C ALA A 149 14.62 24.68 -12.15
N ALA A 150 14.16 24.09 -13.26
CA ALA A 150 14.41 24.64 -14.59
C ALA A 150 13.70 26.00 -14.80
N ALA A 151 12.47 26.14 -14.28
CA ALA A 151 11.74 27.40 -14.28
C ALA A 151 12.37 28.46 -13.35
N LEU A 152 13.26 28.06 -12.43
CA LEU A 152 14.08 29.00 -11.67
C LEU A 152 15.21 29.62 -12.51
N LYS A 153 15.46 29.24 -13.77
CA LYS A 153 16.46 29.92 -14.62
C LYS A 153 16.02 31.28 -15.18
N THR A 154 14.83 31.76 -14.82
CA THR A 154 14.35 33.12 -15.13
C THR A 154 15.09 34.19 -14.31
N PRO A 155 15.16 35.46 -14.77
CA PRO A 155 15.88 36.53 -14.07
C PRO A 155 15.55 36.70 -12.57
N ASP A 156 14.36 36.30 -12.11
CA ASP A 156 13.92 36.32 -10.69
C ASP A 156 14.51 35.20 -9.80
N TRP A 157 15.50 34.43 -10.28
CA TRP A 157 16.05 33.30 -9.54
C TRP A 157 16.71 33.71 -8.22
N ALA A 158 17.39 34.85 -8.21
CA ALA A 158 18.13 35.33 -7.05
C ALA A 158 17.17 35.65 -5.89
N GLU A 159 15.99 36.20 -6.20
CA GLU A 159 14.96 36.50 -5.21
C GLU A 159 14.32 35.23 -4.65
N ARG A 160 13.99 34.26 -5.52
CA ARG A 160 13.45 32.96 -5.09
C ARG A 160 14.45 32.14 -4.30
N ALA A 161 15.74 32.16 -4.67
CA ALA A 161 16.81 31.47 -3.96
C ALA A 161 17.03 32.06 -2.56
N ARG A 162 16.96 33.39 -2.42
CA ARG A 162 17.02 34.07 -1.10
C ARG A 162 15.86 33.68 -0.18
N ALA A 163 14.71 33.30 -0.73
CA ALA A 163 13.58 32.81 0.06
C ALA A 163 13.74 31.34 0.52
N VAL A 164 14.64 30.56 -0.07
CA VAL A 164 14.83 29.13 0.28
C VAL A 164 15.31 28.93 1.71
N PRO A 165 16.37 29.63 2.21
CA PRO A 165 16.79 29.53 3.61
C PRO A 165 15.67 29.90 4.58
N ALA A 166 14.90 30.96 4.29
CA ALA A 166 13.77 31.35 5.13
C ALA A 166 12.66 30.28 5.17
N ARG A 167 12.37 29.65 4.02
CA ARG A 167 11.43 28.52 3.94
C ARG A 167 11.95 27.28 4.67
N LEU A 168 13.24 26.98 4.59
CA LEU A 168 13.87 25.88 5.31
C LEU A 168 13.94 26.12 6.82
N ALA A 169 14.19 27.36 7.24
CA ALA A 169 14.18 27.76 8.65
C ALA A 169 12.76 27.69 9.23
N ALA A 170 11.74 28.08 8.45
CA ALA A 170 10.33 27.90 8.81
C ALA A 170 9.93 26.42 8.95
N TRP A 171 10.76 25.48 8.48
CA TRP A 171 10.57 24.04 8.67
C TRP A 171 11.24 23.51 9.94
N GLY A 172 11.80 24.35 10.82
CA GLY A 172 12.54 23.89 12.02
C GLY A 172 11.80 22.81 12.83
N GLU A 173 10.51 23.01 13.11
CA GLU A 173 9.70 22.01 13.82
C GLU A 173 9.50 20.72 13.00
N ARG A 174 9.31 20.84 11.68
CA ARG A 174 9.19 19.68 10.78
C ARG A 174 10.48 18.89 10.68
N TRP A 175 11.63 19.54 10.69
CA TRP A 175 12.94 18.87 10.73
C TRP A 175 13.13 18.11 12.04
N ARG A 176 12.70 18.67 13.17
CA ARG A 176 12.71 17.97 14.46
C ARG A 176 11.82 16.73 14.43
N GLN A 177 10.59 16.85 13.90
CA GLN A 177 9.67 15.72 13.76
C GLN A 177 10.21 14.65 12.81
N LEU A 178 10.80 15.04 11.68
CA LEU A 178 11.42 14.12 10.73
C LEU A 178 12.65 13.42 11.35
N GLY A 179 13.47 14.17 12.09
CA GLY A 179 14.62 13.61 12.81
C GLY A 179 14.18 12.59 13.86
N ALA A 180 13.12 12.90 14.63
CA ALA A 180 12.54 11.98 15.59
C ALA A 180 12.02 10.70 14.91
N LEU A 181 11.31 10.86 13.79
CA LEU A 181 10.80 9.75 12.98
C LEU A 181 11.92 8.82 12.52
N VAL A 182 12.96 9.37 11.90
CA VAL A 182 14.11 8.60 11.39
C VAL A 182 14.81 7.85 12.52
N LEU A 183 15.04 8.52 13.66
CA LEU A 183 15.74 7.93 14.79
C LEU A 183 14.91 6.82 15.46
N ASN A 184 13.60 7.01 15.60
CA ASN A 184 12.69 5.99 16.10
C ASN A 184 12.57 4.79 15.17
N MET A 185 12.52 5.02 13.85
CA MET A 185 12.55 3.92 12.88
C MET A 185 13.88 3.16 12.93
N ALA A 186 15.01 3.87 13.01
CA ALA A 186 16.32 3.25 13.19
C ALA A 186 16.38 2.38 14.45
N GLY A 187 15.85 2.90 15.56
CA GLY A 187 15.78 2.19 16.84
C GLY A 187 14.91 0.94 16.75
N LEU A 188 13.75 1.02 16.11
CA LEU A 188 12.87 -0.12 15.90
C LEU A 188 13.53 -1.21 15.06
N PHE A 189 14.16 -0.87 13.93
CA PHE A 189 14.81 -1.89 13.08
C PHE A 189 16.02 -2.52 13.78
N ALA A 190 16.77 -1.73 14.55
CA ALA A 190 17.85 -2.26 15.39
C ALA A 190 17.29 -3.24 16.44
N ALA A 191 16.21 -2.87 17.14
CA ALA A 191 15.53 -3.72 18.11
C ALA A 191 14.98 -5.00 17.46
N GLN A 192 14.33 -4.89 16.30
CA GLN A 192 13.83 -6.03 15.52
C GLN A 192 14.95 -7.01 15.18
N LEU A 193 16.12 -6.53 14.79
CA LEU A 193 17.24 -7.39 14.42
C LEU A 193 17.89 -8.06 15.64
N VAL A 194 17.96 -7.37 16.79
CA VAL A 194 18.42 -7.95 18.05
C VAL A 194 17.43 -9.00 18.56
N LEU A 195 16.14 -8.64 18.69
CA LEU A 195 15.08 -9.56 19.14
C LEU A 195 14.94 -10.75 18.18
N GLY A 196 14.98 -10.51 16.88
CA GLY A 196 14.90 -11.57 15.87
C GLY A 196 16.05 -12.57 15.96
N ARG A 197 17.23 -12.16 16.47
CA ARG A 197 18.34 -13.07 16.77
C ARG A 197 18.15 -13.80 18.10
N LEU A 198 17.78 -13.07 19.16
CA LEU A 198 17.59 -13.64 20.50
C LEU A 198 16.44 -14.66 20.54
N LEU A 199 15.40 -14.43 19.76
CA LEU A 199 14.19 -15.25 19.72
C LEU A 199 14.15 -16.19 18.50
N ALA A 200 15.22 -16.23 17.70
CA ALA A 200 15.28 -17.03 16.47
C ALA A 200 14.97 -18.51 16.73
N ASP A 201 15.47 -19.04 17.84
CA ASP A 201 15.36 -20.46 18.20
C ASP A 201 14.01 -20.77 18.86
N THR A 202 13.38 -19.79 19.52
CA THR A 202 12.11 -19.98 20.24
C THR A 202 10.88 -19.79 19.36
N VAL A 203 10.88 -18.71 18.57
CA VAL A 203 9.70 -18.26 17.81
C VAL A 203 9.81 -18.62 16.32
N GLY A 204 10.99 -19.08 15.90
CA GLY A 204 11.32 -19.36 14.51
C GLY A 204 11.76 -18.11 13.76
N ARG A 205 12.74 -18.28 12.87
CA ARG A 205 13.40 -17.18 12.12
C ARG A 205 12.46 -16.36 11.23
N GLY A 206 11.24 -16.83 10.95
CA GLY A 206 10.30 -16.18 10.05
C GLY A 206 9.48 -15.03 10.67
N VAL A 207 9.19 -15.09 11.97
CA VAL A 207 8.24 -14.18 12.63
C VAL A 207 8.79 -12.76 12.73
N PHE A 208 10.08 -12.63 13.02
CA PHE A 208 10.77 -11.34 13.05
C PHE A 208 11.36 -10.97 11.70
N SER A 209 10.78 -11.43 10.59
CA SER A 209 11.26 -10.99 9.28
C SER A 209 10.98 -9.49 9.09
N PRO A 210 11.93 -8.72 8.51
CA PRO A 210 11.74 -7.29 8.26
C PRO A 210 10.47 -6.97 7.46
N GLY A 211 10.05 -7.88 6.58
CA GLY A 211 8.81 -7.73 5.80
C GLY A 211 7.54 -7.74 6.65
N ILE A 212 7.47 -8.57 7.70
CA ILE A 212 6.31 -8.58 8.62
C ILE A 212 6.28 -7.27 9.42
N VAL A 213 7.42 -6.84 9.95
CA VAL A 213 7.51 -5.56 10.69
C VAL A 213 7.17 -4.40 9.78
N TYR A 214 7.63 -4.40 8.52
CA TYR A 214 7.26 -3.40 7.53
C TYR A 214 5.75 -3.35 7.30
N ILE A 215 5.09 -4.49 7.09
CA ILE A 215 3.64 -4.54 6.88
C ILE A 215 2.89 -4.08 8.13
N ALA A 216 3.33 -4.52 9.31
CA ALA A 216 2.73 -4.09 10.58
C ALA A 216 2.87 -2.57 10.77
N LEU A 217 4.05 -2.01 10.51
CA LEU A 217 4.28 -0.56 10.54
C LEU A 217 3.41 0.16 9.54
N PHE A 218 3.29 -0.35 8.32
CA PHE A 218 2.47 0.24 7.28
C PHE A 218 0.98 0.24 7.65
N LEU A 219 0.45 -0.87 8.19
CA LEU A 219 -0.94 -1.00 8.64
C LEU A 219 -1.25 -0.13 9.86
N LEU A 220 -0.31 -0.06 10.81
CA LEU A 220 -0.49 0.67 12.06
C LEU A 220 0.03 2.10 12.00
N TRP A 221 0.49 2.56 10.83
CA TRP A 221 1.23 3.81 10.71
C TRP A 221 0.45 5.01 11.26
N GLU A 222 -0.84 5.13 10.93
CA GLU A 222 -1.66 6.25 11.42
C GLU A 222 -1.72 6.30 12.95
N LYS A 223 -1.75 5.14 13.61
CA LYS A 223 -1.74 5.04 15.07
C LYS A 223 -0.35 5.26 15.65
N LEU A 224 0.69 4.91 14.90
CA LEU A 224 2.08 4.99 15.32
C LEU A 224 2.71 6.36 15.05
N ASP A 225 2.18 7.16 14.13
CA ASP A 225 2.80 8.42 13.71
C ASP A 225 3.04 9.38 14.89
N ASP A 226 2.07 9.52 15.78
CA ASP A 226 2.18 10.34 16.99
C ASP A 226 3.27 9.82 17.95
N TYR A 227 3.44 8.48 18.01
CA TYR A 227 4.49 7.87 18.82
C TYR A 227 5.87 8.05 18.18
N PHE A 228 5.99 7.85 16.87
CA PHE A 228 7.26 7.94 16.15
C PHE A 228 7.74 9.39 15.96
N SER A 229 6.83 10.36 15.98
CA SER A 229 7.19 11.78 15.96
C SER A 229 7.56 12.33 17.36
N ASN A 230 7.43 11.53 18.42
CA ASN A 230 7.79 11.92 19.78
C ASN A 230 9.32 11.98 19.97
N TRP A 231 9.84 13.18 20.24
CA TRP A 231 11.26 13.41 20.47
C TRP A 231 11.82 12.62 21.67
N ARG A 232 11.01 12.38 22.71
CA ARG A 232 11.48 11.63 23.89
C ARG A 232 11.79 10.17 23.53
N LEU A 233 10.91 9.55 22.74
CA LEU A 233 11.16 8.22 22.20
C LEU A 233 12.40 8.24 21.30
N ALA A 234 12.57 9.31 20.51
CA ALA A 234 13.75 9.45 19.65
C ALA A 234 15.04 9.53 20.46
N ALA A 235 15.05 10.26 21.58
CA ALA A 235 16.19 10.30 22.50
C ALA A 235 16.53 8.90 23.06
N VAL A 236 15.51 8.13 23.46
CA VAL A 236 15.69 6.75 23.95
C VAL A 236 16.23 5.84 22.84
N SER A 237 15.63 5.89 21.65
CA SER A 237 16.09 5.15 20.48
C SER A 237 17.54 5.49 20.12
N GLY A 238 17.88 6.79 20.14
CA GLY A 238 19.23 7.27 19.90
C GLY A 238 20.23 6.79 20.94
N ALA A 239 19.88 6.87 22.24
CA ALA A 239 20.71 6.36 23.31
C ALA A 239 20.94 4.84 23.18
N ALA A 240 19.91 4.06 22.84
CA ALA A 240 20.02 2.63 22.61
C ALA A 240 20.95 2.30 21.43
N ILE A 241 20.84 3.04 20.31
CA ILE A 241 21.73 2.90 19.15
C ILE A 241 23.17 3.23 19.54
N LEU A 242 23.40 4.32 20.29
CA LEU A 242 24.73 4.74 20.74
C LEU A 242 25.36 3.72 21.70
N VAL A 243 24.61 3.19 22.65
CA VAL A 243 25.07 2.13 23.56
C VAL A 243 25.42 0.87 22.76
N GLY A 244 24.58 0.48 21.79
CA GLY A 244 24.88 -0.63 20.89
C GLY A 244 26.16 -0.40 20.09
N ALA A 245 26.37 0.80 19.54
CA ALA A 245 27.57 1.16 18.82
C ALA A 245 28.82 1.15 19.72
N ALA A 246 28.74 1.71 20.92
CA ALA A 246 29.82 1.72 21.90
C ALA A 246 30.22 0.31 22.33
N ALA A 247 29.24 -0.58 22.59
CA ALA A 247 29.49 -1.99 22.86
C ALA A 247 30.21 -2.66 21.68
N GLY A 248 29.79 -2.37 20.44
CA GLY A 248 30.45 -2.84 19.22
C GLY A 248 31.92 -2.40 19.10
N CYS A 249 32.25 -1.17 19.53
CA CYS A 249 33.63 -0.68 19.58
C CYS A 249 34.48 -1.37 20.66
N MET A 250 33.88 -1.76 21.79
CA MET A 250 34.55 -2.40 22.93
C MET A 250 34.79 -3.91 22.75
N GLY A 251 34.74 -4.41 21.51
CA GLY A 251 35.01 -5.82 21.22
C GLY A 251 33.78 -6.72 21.27
N ALA A 252 32.56 -6.18 21.39
CA ALA A 252 31.32 -6.94 21.19
C ALA A 252 31.09 -7.23 19.69
N SER A 253 32.03 -7.92 19.06
CA SER A 253 31.94 -8.67 17.79
C SER A 253 31.50 -7.93 16.52
N ALA A 254 32.02 -8.38 15.37
CA ALA A 254 31.55 -7.98 14.04
C ALA A 254 30.02 -8.15 13.82
N ILE A 255 29.34 -8.87 14.71
CA ILE A 255 27.90 -9.14 14.71
C ILE A 255 27.08 -7.88 14.99
N VAL A 256 27.57 -6.98 15.88
CA VAL A 256 26.90 -5.72 16.21
C VAL A 256 27.06 -4.70 15.07
N TRP A 257 28.25 -4.61 14.47
CA TRP A 257 28.46 -3.77 13.29
C TRP A 257 27.65 -4.23 12.08
N LYS A 258 27.61 -5.55 11.82
CA LYS A 258 26.72 -6.12 10.81
C LYS A 258 25.24 -5.87 11.10
N ALA A 259 24.85 -5.85 12.39
CA ALA A 259 23.50 -5.53 12.81
C ALA A 259 23.13 -4.08 12.52
N LEU A 260 23.98 -3.14 12.91
CA LEU A 260 23.78 -1.71 12.67
C LEU A 260 23.81 -1.37 11.18
N ALA A 261 24.81 -1.86 10.44
CA ALA A 261 24.89 -1.67 8.99
C ALA A 261 23.69 -2.29 8.26
N GLY A 262 23.28 -3.50 8.68
CA GLY A 262 22.07 -4.13 8.19
C GLY A 262 20.82 -3.28 8.46
N SER A 263 20.64 -2.82 9.70
CA SER A 263 19.49 -2.00 10.11
C SER A 263 19.44 -0.67 9.34
N MET A 264 20.59 -0.04 9.11
CA MET A 264 20.69 1.16 8.29
C MET A 264 20.33 0.89 6.83
N ALA A 265 20.79 -0.23 6.24
CA ALA A 265 20.40 -0.61 4.88
C ALA A 265 18.88 -0.91 4.78
N TRP A 266 18.30 -1.55 5.79
CA TRP A 266 16.85 -1.77 5.86
C TRP A 266 16.08 -0.46 6.04
N LEU A 267 16.56 0.44 6.90
CA LEU A 267 15.97 1.76 7.12
C LEU A 267 16.03 2.62 5.86
N THR A 268 17.16 2.66 5.15
CA THR A 268 17.29 3.44 3.92
C THR A 268 16.48 2.84 2.78
N GLY A 269 16.49 1.52 2.62
CA GLY A 269 15.69 0.85 1.60
C GLY A 269 14.20 0.94 1.89
N TRP A 270 13.75 0.34 3.00
CA TRP A 270 12.34 0.21 3.34
C TRP A 270 11.76 1.43 4.02
N GLY A 271 12.51 2.13 4.87
CA GLY A 271 12.04 3.37 5.49
C GLY A 271 11.77 4.46 4.46
N LEU A 272 12.66 4.64 3.48
CA LEU A 272 12.40 5.55 2.35
C LEU A 272 11.16 5.10 1.56
N LEU A 273 10.95 3.79 1.44
CA LEU A 273 9.78 3.24 0.77
C LEU A 273 8.49 3.44 1.56
N ILE A 274 8.49 3.29 2.89
CA ILE A 274 7.35 3.63 3.76
C ILE A 274 7.04 5.11 3.63
N VAL A 275 8.05 5.96 3.76
CA VAL A 275 7.88 7.42 3.66
C VAL A 275 7.34 7.78 2.28
N ALA A 276 7.91 7.22 1.21
CA ALA A 276 7.41 7.43 -0.14
C ALA A 276 5.99 6.89 -0.32
N ALA A 277 5.66 5.69 0.18
CA ALA A 277 4.33 5.09 0.11
C ALA A 277 3.31 5.90 0.92
N ARG A 278 3.69 6.44 2.07
CA ARG A 278 2.84 7.32 2.89
C ARG A 278 2.62 8.65 2.19
N ILE A 279 3.68 9.34 1.78
CA ILE A 279 3.56 10.61 1.03
C ILE A 279 2.71 10.38 -0.21
N SER A 280 2.88 9.22 -0.85
CA SER A 280 2.08 8.77 -1.97
C SER A 280 0.61 8.67 -1.60
N LEU A 281 0.25 7.84 -0.61
CA LEU A 281 -1.13 7.67 -0.14
C LEU A 281 -1.74 9.01 0.30
N GLU A 282 -1.01 9.81 1.08
CA GLU A 282 -1.49 11.09 1.56
C GLU A 282 -1.69 12.09 0.42
N ARG A 283 -0.73 12.24 -0.50
CA ARG A 283 -0.89 13.14 -1.66
C ARG A 283 -1.97 12.65 -2.60
N LEU A 284 -2.02 11.34 -2.83
CA LEU A 284 -3.06 10.69 -3.59
C LEU A 284 -4.41 11.08 -2.97
N MET A 285 -4.63 10.80 -1.69
CA MET A 285 -5.91 11.03 -1.00
C MET A 285 -6.25 12.51 -0.79
N SER A 286 -5.27 13.38 -0.56
CA SER A 286 -5.52 14.78 -0.12
C SER A 286 -5.50 15.82 -1.24
N SER A 287 -4.71 15.63 -2.30
CA SER A 287 -4.25 16.79 -3.09
C SER A 287 -4.70 16.86 -4.54
N ARG A 288 -5.32 15.83 -5.11
CA ARG A 288 -5.60 15.79 -6.56
C ARG A 288 -7.01 15.48 -7.01
N ALA A 289 -7.93 15.25 -6.07
CA ALA A 289 -9.28 14.88 -6.45
C ALA A 289 -10.34 15.54 -5.59
N THR A 290 -10.02 16.58 -4.81
CA THR A 290 -11.08 17.33 -4.18
C THR A 290 -11.81 18.16 -5.24
N ARG A 291 -13.13 18.04 -5.26
CA ARG A 291 -14.01 18.87 -6.06
C ARG A 291 -15.14 19.36 -5.17
N THR A 292 -15.52 20.61 -5.35
CA THR A 292 -16.72 21.14 -4.70
C THR A 292 -17.94 20.67 -5.47
N VAL A 293 -18.88 20.05 -4.79
CA VAL A 293 -20.13 19.53 -5.37
C VAL A 293 -21.27 20.30 -4.74
N ALA A 294 -22.08 20.96 -5.59
CA ALA A 294 -23.31 21.61 -5.16
C ALA A 294 -24.30 20.56 -4.62
N TRP A 295 -25.13 20.94 -3.65
CA TRP A 295 -26.01 20.00 -2.95
C TRP A 295 -26.90 19.17 -3.91
N GLU A 296 -27.35 19.74 -5.02
CA GLU A 296 -28.18 19.02 -6.01
C GLU A 296 -27.45 17.80 -6.62
N ASN A 297 -26.14 17.93 -6.78
CA ASN A 297 -25.27 16.96 -7.45
C ASN A 297 -24.62 15.96 -6.49
N ILE A 298 -25.00 15.96 -5.21
CA ILE A 298 -24.49 14.97 -4.25
C ILE A 298 -25.05 13.59 -4.63
N GLU A 299 -24.19 12.60 -4.69
CA GLU A 299 -24.59 11.23 -5.06
C GLU A 299 -24.10 10.22 -4.02
N PRO A 300 -24.79 9.07 -3.87
CA PRO A 300 -24.29 7.98 -3.05
C PRO A 300 -22.89 7.52 -3.50
N GLY A 301 -22.01 7.27 -2.54
CA GLY A 301 -20.62 6.86 -2.75
C GLY A 301 -19.64 8.04 -2.92
N MET A 302 -20.10 9.29 -2.87
CA MET A 302 -19.17 10.42 -2.74
C MET A 302 -18.54 10.42 -1.35
N ILE A 303 -17.23 10.69 -1.27
CA ILE A 303 -16.48 10.70 -0.01
C ILE A 303 -16.24 12.16 0.38
N PRO A 304 -16.81 12.68 1.48
CA PRO A 304 -16.52 14.04 1.92
C PRO A 304 -15.01 14.22 2.20
N SER A 305 -14.45 15.37 1.81
CA SER A 305 -13.05 15.71 2.12
C SER A 305 -12.84 15.88 3.63
N LYS A 306 -11.59 15.96 4.10
CA LYS A 306 -11.31 16.32 5.51
C LYS A 306 -11.99 17.63 5.92
N ARG A 307 -12.08 18.60 4.99
CA ARG A 307 -12.76 19.87 5.21
C ARG A 307 -14.28 19.70 5.19
N GLY A 308 -14.81 18.91 4.26
CA GLY A 308 -16.24 18.56 4.24
C GLY A 308 -16.68 17.83 5.50
N LEU A 309 -15.85 16.90 6.00
CA LEU A 309 -16.05 16.21 7.28
C LEU A 309 -16.00 17.15 8.47
N ALA A 310 -15.02 18.06 8.52
CA ALA A 310 -14.93 19.06 9.58
C ALA A 310 -16.17 19.97 9.59
N LEU A 311 -16.69 20.31 8.41
CA LEU A 311 -17.91 21.08 8.24
C LEU A 311 -19.14 20.31 8.75
N LEU A 312 -19.24 19.00 8.45
CA LEU A 312 -20.32 18.16 8.98
C LEU A 312 -20.23 17.96 10.50
N ARG A 313 -19.02 17.78 11.04
CA ARG A 313 -18.78 17.66 12.48
C ARG A 313 -18.94 18.98 13.25
N GLY A 314 -19.13 20.09 12.54
CA GLY A 314 -19.51 21.37 13.13
C GLY A 314 -20.91 21.33 13.76
N ASP A 315 -21.73 20.35 13.40
CA ASP A 315 -23.05 20.06 13.97
C ASP A 315 -23.06 18.61 14.52
N PRO A 316 -22.62 18.39 15.77
CA PRO A 316 -22.40 17.06 16.32
C PRO A 316 -23.68 16.21 16.39
N GLU A 317 -24.80 16.81 16.77
CA GLU A 317 -26.08 16.09 16.91
C GLU A 317 -26.59 15.57 15.56
N TYR A 318 -26.48 16.40 14.51
CA TYR A 318 -26.84 16.00 13.16
C TYR A 318 -25.86 14.96 12.60
N PHE A 319 -24.56 15.12 12.88
CA PHE A 319 -23.53 14.17 12.46
C PHE A 319 -23.75 12.78 13.06
N GLU A 320 -23.94 12.68 14.38
CA GLU A 320 -24.15 11.42 15.08
C GLU A 320 -25.44 10.71 14.63
N THR A 321 -26.50 11.48 14.38
CA THR A 321 -27.81 10.91 13.98
C THR A 321 -27.81 10.38 12.55
N HIS A 322 -27.17 11.08 11.61
CA HIS A 322 -27.32 10.80 10.17
C HIS A 322 -26.07 10.22 9.51
N PHE A 323 -24.88 10.53 10.03
CA PHE A 323 -23.62 10.21 9.37
C PHE A 323 -22.77 9.20 10.12
N ASP A 324 -22.98 8.94 11.41
CA ASP A 324 -22.21 7.94 12.16
C ASP A 324 -22.89 6.56 12.11
N PRO A 325 -22.22 5.49 11.59
CA PRO A 325 -20.87 5.45 11.04
C PRO A 325 -20.77 5.95 9.58
N LEU A 326 -19.75 6.77 9.31
CA LEU A 326 -19.41 7.21 7.94
C LEU A 326 -18.32 6.31 7.39
N PHE A 327 -18.67 5.51 6.39
CA PHE A 327 -17.72 4.60 5.74
C PHE A 327 -16.78 5.34 4.77
N LYS A 328 -15.53 4.88 4.67
CA LYS A 328 -14.56 5.41 3.68
C LYS A 328 -14.95 5.14 2.22
N ASP A 329 -15.86 4.20 1.97
CA ASP A 329 -16.43 3.93 0.64
C ASP A 329 -17.41 5.05 0.18
N GLY A 330 -17.69 6.03 1.06
CA GLY A 330 -18.49 7.22 0.77
C GLY A 330 -19.89 7.16 1.37
N LEU A 331 -20.67 8.19 1.09
CA LEU A 331 -22.02 8.38 1.60
C LEU A 331 -22.94 7.24 1.16
N SER A 332 -23.68 6.63 2.10
CA SER A 332 -24.82 5.79 1.78
C SER A 332 -25.91 6.60 1.04
N ALA A 333 -26.91 5.94 0.46
CA ALA A 333 -28.01 6.65 -0.17
C ALA A 333 -28.78 7.53 0.83
N ALA A 334 -28.99 7.04 2.05
CA ALA A 334 -29.63 7.81 3.12
C ALA A 334 -28.75 8.99 3.59
N GLN A 335 -27.44 8.76 3.75
CA GLN A 335 -26.49 9.82 4.13
C GLN A 335 -26.37 10.91 3.06
N ALA A 336 -26.36 10.52 1.78
CA ALA A 336 -26.34 11.46 0.67
C ALA A 336 -27.61 12.34 0.67
N GLU A 337 -28.78 11.75 0.91
CA GLU A 337 -30.03 12.51 0.98
C GLU A 337 -30.11 13.41 2.22
N ALA A 338 -29.69 12.92 3.39
CA ALA A 338 -29.57 13.74 4.60
C ALA A 338 -28.65 14.95 4.36
N LEU A 339 -27.49 14.72 3.71
CA LEU A 339 -26.56 15.78 3.36
C LEU A 339 -27.17 16.82 2.41
N LYS A 340 -27.96 16.38 1.43
CA LYS A 340 -28.71 17.28 0.54
C LYS A 340 -29.68 18.14 1.32
N GLN A 341 -30.47 17.53 2.20
CA GLN A 341 -31.48 18.22 2.99
C GLN A 341 -30.83 19.25 3.93
N TRP A 342 -29.72 18.88 4.57
CA TRP A 342 -28.96 19.78 5.44
C TRP A 342 -28.38 20.98 4.69
N LEU A 343 -27.70 20.74 3.55
CA LEU A 343 -27.13 21.82 2.73
C LEU A 343 -28.20 22.69 2.04
N ARG A 344 -29.40 22.17 1.80
CA ARG A 344 -30.50 22.92 1.18
C ARG A 344 -30.96 24.10 2.05
N GLY A 345 -30.75 24.02 3.37
CA GLY A 345 -31.02 25.13 4.29
C GLY A 345 -30.01 26.27 4.23
N TRP A 346 -28.88 26.09 3.53
CA TRP A 346 -27.80 27.07 3.47
C TRP A 346 -28.01 28.07 2.32
N PRO A 347 -27.38 29.26 2.38
CA PRO A 347 -27.32 30.17 1.23
C PRO A 347 -26.77 29.46 0.00
N LYS A 348 -27.33 29.74 -1.18
CA LYS A 348 -27.03 29.01 -2.41
C LYS A 348 -25.54 29.01 -2.76
N GLU A 349 -24.83 30.09 -2.45
CA GLU A 349 -23.39 30.24 -2.67
C GLU A 349 -22.54 29.34 -1.75
N GLN A 350 -23.12 28.91 -0.62
CA GLN A 350 -22.46 28.09 0.40
C GLN A 350 -22.99 26.65 0.43
N ALA A 351 -24.09 26.36 -0.27
CA ALA A 351 -24.76 25.05 -0.34
C ALA A 351 -23.98 24.03 -1.19
N SER A 352 -22.74 23.77 -0.80
CA SER A 352 -21.83 22.85 -1.48
C SER A 352 -20.88 22.21 -0.48
N ILE A 353 -20.40 21.01 -0.82
CA ILE A 353 -19.43 20.29 0.00
C ILE A 353 -18.25 19.84 -0.86
N GLU A 354 -17.07 19.87 -0.25
CA GLU A 354 -15.88 19.34 -0.90
C GLU A 354 -15.86 17.81 -0.76
N VAL A 355 -15.77 17.10 -1.88
CA VAL A 355 -15.68 15.64 -1.93
C VAL A 355 -14.38 15.20 -2.58
N VAL A 356 -13.81 14.10 -2.11
CA VAL A 356 -12.62 13.46 -2.68
C VAL A 356 -13.06 12.50 -3.77
N GLY A 357 -12.49 12.63 -4.97
CA GLY A 357 -12.61 11.63 -6.02
C GLY A 357 -11.70 10.44 -5.76
N GLY A 358 -12.21 9.23 -5.99
CA GLY A 358 -11.42 8.00 -5.93
C GLY A 358 -10.22 8.03 -6.88
N ILE A 359 -9.16 7.32 -6.50
CA ILE A 359 -7.94 7.21 -7.30
C ILE A 359 -7.93 5.84 -7.90
N PRO A 360 -7.64 5.72 -9.21
CA PRO A 360 -7.63 4.43 -9.84
C PRO A 360 -6.41 3.62 -9.38
N PHE A 361 -6.58 2.80 -8.35
CA PHE A 361 -5.51 2.02 -7.75
C PHE A 361 -5.39 0.62 -8.39
N ALA A 362 -6.39 0.18 -9.15
CA ALA A 362 -6.37 -1.10 -9.85
C ALA A 362 -5.15 -1.25 -10.78
N ALA A 363 -4.70 -0.15 -11.40
CA ALA A 363 -3.52 -0.16 -12.26
C ALA A 363 -2.23 -0.57 -11.52
N TRP A 364 -2.11 -0.18 -10.24
CA TRP A 364 -0.97 -0.54 -9.39
C TRP A 364 -1.03 -1.99 -8.95
N ILE A 365 -2.22 -2.49 -8.59
CA ILE A 365 -2.43 -3.91 -8.26
C ILE A 365 -2.06 -4.78 -9.47
N LEU A 366 -2.51 -4.42 -10.66
CA LEU A 366 -2.15 -5.13 -11.89
C LEU A 366 -0.64 -5.06 -12.16
N SER A 367 -0.03 -3.88 -12.05
CA SER A 367 1.42 -3.72 -12.25
C SER A 367 2.22 -4.56 -11.25
N GLY A 368 1.81 -4.59 -9.98
CA GLY A 368 2.40 -5.41 -8.93
C GLY A 368 2.27 -6.91 -9.22
N ALA A 369 1.12 -7.35 -9.75
CA ALA A 369 0.91 -8.73 -10.18
C ALA A 369 1.80 -9.11 -11.36
N LEU A 370 1.85 -8.28 -12.40
CA LEU A 370 2.71 -8.50 -13.57
C LEU A 370 4.18 -8.55 -13.18
N PHE A 371 4.63 -7.65 -12.31
CA PHE A 371 5.99 -7.66 -11.80
C PHE A 371 6.28 -8.93 -10.98
N THR A 372 5.35 -9.35 -10.11
CA THR A 372 5.45 -10.61 -9.35
C THR A 372 5.63 -11.82 -10.28
N LEU A 373 4.84 -11.87 -11.36
CA LEU A 373 4.90 -12.94 -12.35
C LEU A 373 6.20 -12.91 -13.17
N ALA A 374 6.65 -11.73 -13.59
CA ALA A 374 7.81 -11.57 -14.47
C ALA A 374 9.14 -11.72 -13.72
N ALA A 375 9.31 -11.01 -12.60
CA ALA A 375 10.58 -10.96 -11.88
C ALA A 375 10.83 -12.24 -11.06
N ARG A 376 9.76 -12.97 -10.66
CA ARG A 376 9.79 -14.07 -9.68
C ARG A 376 10.45 -13.69 -8.33
N LEU A 377 10.81 -12.43 -8.17
CA LEU A 377 11.45 -11.76 -7.05
C LEU A 377 10.55 -10.58 -6.65
N ASP A 378 10.72 -10.08 -5.42
CA ASP A 378 10.11 -8.82 -5.04
C ASP A 378 11.00 -7.62 -5.43
N ALA A 379 10.34 -6.52 -5.81
CA ALA A 379 10.97 -5.29 -6.28
C ALA A 379 11.87 -4.66 -5.22
N ALA A 380 11.51 -4.83 -3.95
CA ALA A 380 12.30 -4.33 -2.84
C ALA A 380 13.65 -5.06 -2.73
N ASN A 381 13.68 -6.39 -2.86
CA ASN A 381 14.93 -7.16 -2.89
C ASN A 381 15.75 -6.84 -4.13
N LEU A 382 15.11 -6.58 -5.27
CA LEU A 382 15.80 -6.15 -6.49
C LEU A 382 16.46 -4.77 -6.29
N LEU A 383 15.73 -3.82 -5.70
CA LEU A 383 16.27 -2.51 -5.31
C LEU A 383 17.42 -2.66 -4.31
N MET A 384 17.24 -3.46 -3.25
CA MET A 384 18.26 -3.71 -2.24
C MET A 384 19.49 -4.39 -2.83
N TYR A 385 19.33 -5.32 -3.77
CA TYR A 385 20.43 -5.95 -4.49
C TYR A 385 21.25 -4.91 -5.25
N PHE A 386 20.60 -4.00 -5.98
CA PHE A 386 21.30 -2.90 -6.66
C PHE A 386 22.01 -1.95 -5.70
N LEU A 387 21.43 -1.70 -4.51
CA LEU A 387 22.03 -0.84 -3.49
C LEU A 387 23.19 -1.51 -2.73
N ARG A 388 23.28 -2.85 -2.73
CA ARG A 388 24.33 -3.61 -2.01
C ARG A 388 25.59 -3.88 -2.82
N PHE A 389 25.53 -3.75 -4.15
CA PHE A 389 26.62 -4.05 -5.08
C PHE A 389 27.31 -2.79 -5.65
N ARG A 390 27.23 -1.68 -4.92
CA ARG A 390 28.12 -0.51 -5.06
C ARG A 390 28.71 -0.22 -3.69
#